data_AF-A0A1B7MMT1-F1
#
_entry.id   AF-A0A1B7MMT1-F1
#
_cell.length_a   1.000
_cell.length_b   1.000
_cell.length_c   1.000
_cell.angle_alpha   90.00
_cell.angle_beta   90.00
_cell.angle_gamma   90.00
#
_symmetry.space_group_name_H-M   'P 1'
#
loop_
_entity.id
_entity.type
_entity.pdbx_description
1 polymer ?
#
loop_
_entity_poly.entity_id
_entity_poly.type
_entity_poly.pdbx_seq_one_letter_code
_entity_poly.pdbx_strand_id
1 'polypeptide(L)'
;TAVCLSKASRRALTPKRGNKDFYKGTRQAFLPGGHRTGAPGKHVIRGASKYRLLDEKVRVFVAPSIQEIQNSELKPYVGKDVKLTMAQKKELWNIIP
;
A
#
# COMPACT_ATOMS: atom_id res chain seq x y z
N THR A 1 -25.07 30.34 -15.68
CA THR A 1 -24.67 29.70 -16.95
C THR A 1 -24.96 28.21 -16.86
N ALA A 2 -25.87 27.70 -17.69
CA ALA A 2 -26.22 26.28 -17.69
C ALA A 2 -25.04 25.45 -18.22
N VAL A 3 -24.67 24.39 -17.50
CA VAL A 3 -23.62 23.46 -17.96
C VAL A 3 -24.18 22.65 -19.13
N CYS A 4 -23.71 22.92 -20.35
CA CYS A 4 -24.03 22.09 -21.50
C CYS A 4 -23.44 20.69 -21.33
N LEU A 5 -24.28 19.73 -20.93
CA LEU A 5 -23.95 18.31 -20.78
C LEU A 5 -23.79 17.56 -22.13
N SER A 6 -23.62 18.29 -23.24
CA SER A 6 -23.56 17.74 -24.60
C SER A 6 -22.20 17.14 -24.98
N LYS A 7 -21.17 17.31 -24.13
CA LYS A 7 -19.79 16.89 -24.40
C LYS A 7 -19.33 15.81 -23.41
N ALA A 8 -18.20 15.18 -23.71
CA ALA A 8 -17.57 14.22 -22.84
C ALA A 8 -17.36 14.77 -21.41
N SER A 9 -17.55 13.90 -20.41
CA SER A 9 -17.42 14.27 -19.00
C SER A 9 -16.02 14.80 -18.67
N ARG A 10 -15.96 15.87 -17.87
CA ARG A 10 -14.69 16.41 -17.32
C ARG A 10 -14.16 15.61 -16.12
N ARG A 11 -14.83 14.52 -15.72
CA ARG A 11 -14.34 13.61 -14.69
C ARG A 11 -13.04 12.95 -15.16
N ALA A 12 -12.16 12.62 -14.22
CA ALA A 12 -10.90 11.97 -14.54
C ALA A 12 -11.10 10.73 -15.44
N LEU A 13 -10.33 10.67 -16.53
CA LEU A 13 -10.35 9.54 -17.45
C LEU A 13 -9.76 8.30 -16.77
N THR A 14 -10.51 7.21 -16.78
CA THR A 14 -10.14 5.91 -16.22
C THR A 14 -9.88 4.93 -17.37
N PRO A 15 -9.12 3.85 -17.16
CA PRO A 15 -8.87 2.87 -18.24
C PRO A 15 -10.15 2.24 -18.78
N LYS A 16 -11.25 2.26 -18.01
CA LYS A 16 -12.59 1.79 -18.45
C LYS A 16 -13.33 2.79 -19.36
N ARG A 17 -12.81 4.00 -19.53
CA ARG A 17 -13.41 5.09 -20.30
C ARG A 17 -12.55 5.52 -21.50
N GLY A 18 -11.33 5.02 -21.61
CA GLY A 18 -10.48 5.19 -22.79
C GLY A 18 -10.53 3.95 -23.68
N ASN A 19 -10.13 4.11 -24.95
CA ASN A 19 -10.05 3.02 -25.92
C ASN A 19 -8.59 2.54 -26.07
N LYS A 20 -8.22 2.04 -27.26
CA LYS A 20 -6.86 1.60 -27.60
C LYS A 20 -5.83 2.68 -27.24
N ASP A 21 -4.67 2.24 -26.78
CA ASP A 21 -3.51 3.08 -26.41
C ASP A 21 -3.70 3.99 -25.18
N PHE A 22 -4.86 3.92 -24.50
CA PHE A 22 -5.04 4.52 -23.18
C PHE A 22 -4.83 3.51 -22.06
N TYR A 23 -3.59 3.39 -21.58
CA TYR A 23 -3.27 2.54 -20.42
C TYR A 23 -3.00 3.36 -19.16
N LYS A 24 -3.69 3.02 -18.06
CA LYS A 24 -3.45 3.61 -16.75
C LYS A 24 -3.54 2.53 -15.67
N GLY A 25 -2.43 2.31 -14.97
CA GLY A 25 -2.34 1.32 -13.89
C GLY A 25 -3.08 1.74 -12.61
N THR A 26 -3.34 0.76 -11.74
CA THR A 26 -4.08 0.91 -10.47
C THR A 26 -3.18 1.19 -9.26
N ARG A 27 -1.96 1.70 -9.48
CA ARG A 27 -0.95 1.92 -8.42
C ARG A 27 -0.53 0.65 -7.66
N GLN A 28 -0.50 -0.52 -8.31
CA GLN A 28 0.01 -1.77 -7.71
C GLN A 28 1.45 -1.63 -7.17
N ALA A 29 2.24 -0.74 -7.78
CA ALA A 29 3.61 -0.38 -7.38
C ALA A 29 3.71 0.54 -6.15
N PHE A 30 2.60 0.77 -5.42
CA PHE A 30 2.56 1.57 -4.20
C PHE A 30 2.15 0.68 -3.01
N LEU A 31 2.69 1.01 -1.85
CA LEU A 31 2.20 0.47 -0.58
C LEU A 31 0.84 1.11 -0.23
N PRO A 32 -0.05 0.40 0.49
CA PRO A 32 -1.25 1.00 1.06
C PRO A 32 -0.85 2.23 1.91
N GLY A 33 -1.32 3.42 1.53
CA GLY A 33 -1.00 4.67 2.23
C GLY A 33 0.47 5.13 2.15
N GLY A 34 1.31 4.46 1.37
CA GLY A 34 2.76 4.62 1.46
C GLY A 34 3.45 4.97 0.14
N HIS A 35 4.77 4.85 0.17
CA HIS A 35 5.67 5.19 -0.93
C HIS A 35 5.59 4.19 -2.10
N ARG A 36 6.14 4.61 -3.24
CA ARG A 36 6.22 3.78 -4.44
C ARG A 36 7.35 2.76 -4.30
N THR A 37 7.02 1.47 -4.31
CA THR A 37 7.99 0.36 -4.25
C THR A 37 8.43 -0.14 -5.63
N GLY A 38 7.79 0.33 -6.70
CA GLY A 38 8.12 -0.06 -8.07
C GLY A 38 7.35 -1.29 -8.55
N ALA A 39 7.51 -1.63 -9.84
CA ALA A 39 6.82 -2.77 -10.44
C ALA A 39 7.52 -4.10 -10.06
N PRO A 40 6.77 -5.19 -9.84
CA PRO A 40 7.32 -6.49 -9.42
C PRO A 40 8.06 -7.25 -10.53
N GLY A 41 8.17 -6.68 -11.73
CA GLY A 41 8.75 -7.35 -12.88
C GLY A 41 9.04 -6.39 -14.02
N LYS A 42 9.46 -6.96 -15.15
CA LYS A 42 9.81 -6.22 -16.37
C LYS A 42 9.21 -6.85 -17.62
N HIS A 43 8.82 -5.99 -18.57
CA HIS A 43 8.42 -6.43 -19.89
C HIS A 43 9.65 -6.95 -20.65
N VAL A 44 9.49 -8.07 -21.36
CA VAL A 44 10.57 -8.72 -22.11
C VAL A 44 10.28 -8.56 -23.60
N ILE A 45 11.21 -7.93 -24.31
CA ILE A 45 11.05 -7.59 -25.74
C ILE A 45 11.20 -8.84 -26.63
N ARG A 46 12.09 -9.76 -26.26
CA ARG A 46 12.43 -10.95 -27.04
C ARG A 46 12.16 -12.23 -26.25
N GLY A 47 11.42 -13.17 -26.83
CA GLY A 47 11.05 -14.45 -26.21
C GLY A 47 9.54 -14.74 -26.20
N ALA A 48 9.18 -15.94 -25.74
CA ALA A 48 7.80 -16.41 -25.66
C ALA A 48 7.01 -15.71 -24.55
N SER A 49 7.62 -15.50 -23.37
CA SER A 49 7.01 -14.76 -22.26
C SER A 49 7.21 -13.25 -22.44
N LYS A 50 6.12 -12.47 -22.52
CA LYS A 50 6.17 -11.01 -22.71
C LYS A 50 6.40 -10.22 -21.41
N TYR A 51 6.22 -10.84 -20.25
CA TYR A 51 6.52 -10.23 -18.96
C TYR A 51 7.22 -11.24 -18.05
N ARG A 52 8.25 -10.78 -17.34
CA ARG A 52 8.99 -11.58 -16.37
C ARG A 52 8.84 -10.98 -14.99
N LEU A 53 8.34 -11.79 -14.06
CA LEU A 53 8.26 -11.46 -12.64
C LEU A 53 9.66 -11.64 -12.01
N LEU A 54 10.05 -10.70 -11.16
CA LEU A 54 11.34 -10.68 -10.50
C LEU A 54 11.09 -10.88 -9.00
N ASP A 55 11.40 -12.06 -8.47
CA ASP A 55 11.09 -12.41 -7.08
C ASP A 55 11.68 -11.42 -6.08
N GLU A 56 12.86 -10.88 -6.37
CA GLU A 56 13.52 -9.83 -5.57
C GLU A 56 12.70 -8.54 -5.42
N LYS A 57 11.80 -8.26 -6.37
CA LYS A 57 10.95 -7.05 -6.37
C LYS A 57 9.53 -7.34 -5.90
N VAL A 58 9.20 -8.61 -5.70
CA VAL A 58 7.90 -8.99 -5.14
C VAL A 58 7.91 -8.70 -3.64
N ARG A 59 6.81 -8.13 -3.16
CA ARG A 59 6.66 -7.86 -1.74
C ARG A 59 6.44 -9.16 -0.99
N VAL A 60 7.18 -9.33 0.10
CA VAL A 60 7.01 -10.42 1.06
C VAL A 60 6.50 -9.82 2.36
N PHE A 61 5.42 -10.37 2.89
CA PHE A 61 4.91 -10.01 4.21
C PHE A 61 5.41 -11.06 5.20
N VAL A 62 6.29 -10.64 6.09
CA VAL A 62 6.82 -11.50 7.15
C VAL A 62 5.90 -11.37 8.35
N ALA A 63 5.31 -12.50 8.75
CA ALA A 63 4.46 -12.60 9.92
C ALA A 63 5.06 -13.63 10.89
N PRO A 64 5.00 -13.38 12.21
CA PRO A 64 5.37 -14.39 13.21
C PRO A 64 4.42 -15.59 13.17
N SER A 65 4.79 -16.66 13.87
CA SER A 65 3.95 -17.86 13.90
C SER A 65 2.62 -17.59 14.60
N ILE A 66 1.58 -18.33 14.22
CA ILE A 66 0.24 -18.18 14.82
C ILE A 66 0.28 -18.45 16.33
N GLN A 67 1.12 -19.38 16.77
CA GLN A 67 1.30 -19.74 18.17
C GLN A 67 1.90 -18.58 18.98
N GLU A 68 2.94 -17.91 18.47
CA GLU A 68 3.52 -16.72 19.10
C GLU A 68 2.50 -15.57 19.20
N ILE A 69 1.71 -15.37 18.15
CA ILE A 69 0.65 -14.34 18.13
C ILE A 69 -0.41 -14.64 19.20
N GLN A 70 -0.82 -15.91 19.33
CA GLN A 70 -1.85 -16.32 20.29
C GLN A 70 -1.33 -16.31 21.74
N ASN A 71 -0.07 -16.68 21.95
CA ASN A 71 0.57 -16.70 23.26
C ASN A 71 1.02 -15.30 23.72
N SER A 72 0.98 -14.29 22.84
CA SER A 72 1.30 -12.91 23.21
C SER A 72 0.30 -12.36 24.24
N GLU A 73 0.83 -11.86 25.35
CA GLU A 73 0.06 -11.14 26.37
C GLU A 73 -0.47 -9.79 25.85
N LEU A 74 0.22 -9.19 24.86
CA LEU A 74 -0.16 -7.91 24.28
C LEU A 74 -1.50 -8.02 23.54
N LYS A 75 -2.36 -7.03 23.77
CA LYS A 75 -3.65 -6.86 23.09
C LYS A 75 -3.67 -5.57 22.27
N PRO A 76 -4.54 -5.44 21.26
CA PRO A 76 -4.67 -4.23 20.45
C PRO A 76 -5.13 -2.98 21.24
N TYR A 77 -5.62 -3.16 22.46
CA TYR A 77 -6.17 -2.10 23.31
C TYR A 77 -5.55 -2.16 24.70
N VAL A 78 -5.55 -1.00 25.38
CA VAL A 78 -5.01 -0.83 26.73
C VAL A 78 -6.13 -0.42 27.68
N GLY A 79 -6.04 -0.85 28.95
CA GLY A 79 -6.97 -0.43 30.00
C GLY A 79 -6.90 1.08 30.26
N LYS A 80 -8.05 1.73 30.43
CA LYS A 80 -8.14 3.20 30.61
C LYS A 80 -7.52 3.69 31.91
N ASP A 81 -7.51 2.83 32.93
CA ASP A 81 -7.09 3.20 34.29
C ASP A 81 -5.57 3.22 34.46
N VAL A 82 -4.83 2.66 33.51
CA VAL A 82 -3.36 2.57 33.57
C VAL A 82 -2.76 3.90 33.09
N LYS A 83 -2.11 4.63 33.99
CA LYS A 83 -1.42 5.89 33.70
C LYS A 83 0.09 5.70 33.72
N LEU A 84 0.78 6.21 32.69
CA LEU A 84 2.23 6.21 32.63
C LEU A 84 2.83 7.13 33.70
N THR A 85 3.88 6.66 34.37
CA THR A 85 4.70 7.49 35.25
C THR A 85 5.54 8.50 34.46
N MET A 86 6.05 9.54 35.11
CA MET A 86 6.86 10.57 34.43
C MET A 86 8.16 10.01 33.84
N ALA A 87 8.78 9.03 34.52
CA ALA A 87 9.97 8.36 34.02
C ALA A 87 9.67 7.56 32.73
N GLN A 88 8.60 6.77 32.73
CA GLN A 88 8.15 6.00 31.56
C GLN A 88 7.76 6.90 30.38
N LYS A 89 7.13 8.05 30.64
CA LYS A 89 6.85 9.03 29.59
C LYS A 89 8.13 9.54 28.94
N LYS A 90 9.13 9.94 29.73
CA LYS A 90 10.41 10.45 29.22
C LYS A 90 11.12 9.43 28.35
N GLU A 91 11.07 8.15 28.73
CA GLU A 91 11.63 7.05 27.94
C GLU A 91 10.89 6.86 26.61
N LEU A 92 9.56 6.86 26.62
CA LEU A 92 8.74 6.75 25.40
C LEU A 92 9.04 7.88 24.39
N TRP A 93 9.15 9.12 24.87
CA TRP A 93 9.44 10.29 24.02
C TRP A 93 10.83 10.26 23.39
N ASN A 94 11.79 9.52 23.96
CA ASN A 94 13.12 9.36 23.37
C ASN A 94 13.15 8.31 22.25
N ILE A 95 12.14 7.42 22.21
CA ILE A 95 12.06 6.31 21.25
C ILE A 95 11.27 6.75 19.99
N ILE A 96 10.37 7.71 20.12
CA ILE A 96 9.57 8.22 19.00
C ILE A 96 10.38 9.30 18.26
N PRO A 97 10.63 9.17 16.94
CA PRO A 97 11.39 10.13 16.15
C PRO A 97 10.65 11.46 15.92
#